data_AF-F4G671-F1
#
_entry.id   AF-F4G671-F1
#
_cell.length_a   1.000
_cell.length_b   1.000
_cell.length_c   1.000
_cell.angle_alpha   90.00
_cell.angle_beta   90.00
_cell.angle_gamma   90.00
#
_symmetry.space_group_name_H-M   'P 1'
#
loop_
_entity.id
_entity.type
_entity.pdbx_description
1 polymer ?
#
loop_
_entity_poly.entity_id
_entity_poly.type
_entity_poly.pdbx_seq_one_letter_code
_entity_poly.pdbx_strand_id
1 'polypeptide(L)'
;MHPTLKSLALVTSTLAMAAPSVTHAAQNGCTVKARSDSVVLMHCKENLSETAWVEAAKAACEPGKACNVWIWEDPGKMPLVAPKTDAELPKSATGAAVAVWANDTASLIKLKKVR
;
A
#
# COMPACT_ATOMS: atom_id res chain seq x y z
N MET A 1 59.82 -32.87 -22.70
CA MET A 1 59.56 -32.30 -21.36
C MET A 1 58.14 -31.76 -21.37
N HIS A 2 57.23 -32.38 -20.60
CA HIS A 2 55.84 -31.91 -20.40
C HIS A 2 55.80 -30.74 -19.40
N PRO A 3 54.61 -30.20 -19.02
CA PRO A 3 54.06 -28.95 -19.53
C PRO A 3 54.00 -27.90 -18.40
N THR A 4 53.60 -26.66 -18.68
CA THR A 4 53.15 -25.77 -17.61
C THR A 4 51.90 -25.03 -18.06
N LEU A 5 50.76 -25.64 -17.72
CA LEU A 5 49.46 -25.00 -17.67
C LEU A 5 49.56 -23.76 -16.77
N LYS A 6 49.26 -22.58 -17.31
CA LYS A 6 48.89 -21.42 -16.50
C LYS A 6 47.37 -21.39 -16.38
N SER A 7 46.89 -21.74 -15.20
CA SER A 7 45.49 -21.68 -14.79
C SER A 7 44.89 -20.30 -15.03
N LEU A 8 43.87 -20.23 -15.88
CA LEU A 8 42.94 -19.11 -15.94
C LEU A 8 42.00 -19.22 -14.75
N ALA A 9 42.19 -18.38 -13.74
CA ALA A 9 41.26 -18.25 -12.64
C ALA A 9 39.94 -17.66 -13.15
N LEU A 10 38.86 -18.44 -13.13
CA LEU A 10 37.50 -17.96 -13.38
C LEU A 10 37.12 -16.96 -12.29
N VAL A 11 36.92 -15.70 -12.68
CA VAL A 11 36.29 -14.69 -11.84
C VAL A 11 34.79 -15.02 -11.82
N THR A 12 34.33 -15.70 -10.77
CA THR A 12 32.90 -15.88 -10.49
C THR A 12 32.32 -14.54 -10.04
N SER A 13 31.85 -13.73 -10.98
CA SER A 13 30.97 -12.61 -10.69
C SER A 13 29.63 -13.15 -10.22
N THR A 14 29.41 -13.15 -8.90
CA THR A 14 28.08 -13.36 -8.32
C THR A 14 27.20 -12.17 -8.68
N LEU A 15 26.35 -12.32 -9.71
CA LEU A 15 25.22 -11.43 -9.92
C LEU A 15 24.28 -11.58 -8.72
N ALA A 16 24.32 -10.63 -7.79
CA ALA A 16 23.25 -10.43 -6.84
C ALA A 16 22.03 -9.93 -7.63
N MET A 17 21.11 -10.84 -7.95
CA MET A 17 19.77 -10.47 -8.40
C MET A 17 19.08 -9.75 -7.23
N ALA A 18 19.04 -8.42 -7.28
CA ALA A 18 18.13 -7.65 -6.45
C ALA A 18 16.70 -7.98 -6.92
N ALA A 19 16.02 -8.86 -6.17
CA ALA A 19 14.61 -9.10 -6.37
C ALA A 19 13.84 -7.84 -5.91
N PRO A 20 13.02 -7.19 -6.77
CA PRO A 20 12.11 -6.16 -6.32
C PRO A 20 10.95 -6.84 -5.59
N SER A 21 11.13 -7.12 -4.31
CA SER A 21 10.03 -7.55 -3.45
C SER A 21 9.22 -6.32 -3.03
N VAL A 22 8.51 -5.71 -3.98
CA VAL A 22 7.39 -4.83 -3.62
C VAL A 22 6.23 -5.73 -3.23
N THR A 23 6.38 -6.39 -2.09
CA THR A 23 5.28 -7.07 -1.44
C THR A 23 4.49 -5.98 -0.72
N HIS A 24 3.51 -5.36 -1.41
CA HIS A 24 2.44 -4.54 -0.82
C HIS A 24 1.54 -5.35 0.15
N ALA A 25 2.04 -6.44 0.73
CA ALA A 25 1.29 -7.34 1.58
C ALA A 25 1.31 -6.81 3.02
N ALA A 26 0.11 -6.55 3.53
CA ALA A 26 -0.22 -6.46 4.94
C ALA A 26 0.78 -5.62 5.78
N GLN A 27 0.77 -4.29 5.62
CA GLN A 27 1.51 -3.42 6.53
C GLN A 27 0.65 -3.13 7.76
N ASN A 28 1.17 -3.43 8.96
CA ASN A 28 0.52 -3.12 10.25
C ASN A 28 -0.93 -3.65 10.38
N GLY A 29 -1.25 -4.79 9.76
CA GLY A 29 -2.61 -5.32 9.77
C GLY A 29 -3.57 -4.68 8.75
N CYS A 30 -3.03 -3.91 7.80
CA CYS A 30 -3.76 -3.28 6.70
C CYS A 30 -3.28 -3.79 5.34
N THR A 31 -4.20 -4.07 4.43
CA THR A 31 -3.93 -4.58 3.08
C THR A 31 -4.59 -3.71 2.03
N VAL A 32 -3.84 -3.30 1.01
CA VAL A 32 -4.40 -2.64 -0.18
C VAL A 32 -5.23 -3.67 -0.96
N LYS A 33 -6.51 -3.38 -1.18
CA LYS A 33 -7.44 -4.23 -1.93
C LYS A 33 -7.58 -3.80 -3.39
N ALA A 34 -7.56 -2.50 -3.63
CA ALA A 34 -7.57 -1.93 -4.98
C ALA A 34 -6.88 -0.56 -4.97
N ARG A 35 -6.39 -0.12 -6.14
CA ARG A 35 -5.83 1.23 -6.31
C ARG A 35 -6.11 1.78 -7.70
N SER A 36 -6.27 3.09 -7.76
CA SER A 36 -6.16 3.91 -8.97
C SER A 36 -4.95 4.85 -8.82
N ASP A 37 -4.82 5.82 -9.73
CA ASP A 37 -3.76 6.83 -9.65
C ASP A 37 -3.89 7.75 -8.44
N SER A 38 -5.11 7.95 -7.91
CA SER A 38 -5.34 8.88 -6.79
C SER A 38 -6.11 8.31 -5.61
N VAL A 39 -6.66 7.10 -5.71
CA VAL A 39 -7.46 6.46 -4.65
C VAL A 39 -6.91 5.08 -4.34
N VAL A 40 -6.68 4.80 -3.06
CA VAL A 40 -6.32 3.47 -2.55
C VAL A 40 -7.44 2.97 -1.65
N LEU A 41 -7.93 1.76 -1.91
CA LEU A 41 -8.88 1.08 -1.03
C LEU A 41 -8.11 0.13 -0.11
N MET A 42 -8.15 0.41 1.18
CA MET A 42 -7.39 -0.32 2.19
C MET A 42 -8.32 -1.01 3.18
N HIS A 43 -8.09 -2.31 3.39
CA HIS A 43 -8.74 -3.08 4.43
C HIS A 43 -7.79 -3.21 5.62
N CYS A 44 -8.22 -2.76 6.79
CA CYS A 44 -7.47 -2.90 8.04
C CYS A 44 -8.20 -3.87 8.98
N LYS A 45 -7.45 -4.55 9.86
CA LYS A 45 -8.05 -5.23 11.01
C LYS A 45 -8.78 -4.22 11.89
N GLU A 46 -9.79 -4.69 12.62
CA GLU A 46 -10.52 -3.89 13.59
C GLU A 46 -9.61 -3.41 14.74
N ASN A 47 -9.92 -2.24 15.29
CA ASN A 47 -9.31 -1.68 16.51
C ASN A 47 -7.80 -1.39 16.38
N LEU A 48 -7.30 -1.14 15.17
CA LEU A 48 -5.94 -0.61 15.01
C LEU A 48 -5.87 0.85 15.48
N SER A 49 -4.67 1.25 15.90
CA SER A 49 -4.41 2.64 16.28
C SER A 49 -4.36 3.55 15.05
N GLU A 50 -4.63 4.84 15.25
CA GLU A 50 -4.48 5.86 14.20
C GLU A 50 -3.05 5.88 13.63
N THR A 51 -2.04 5.65 14.47
CA THR A 51 -0.65 5.53 14.02
C THR A 51 -0.47 4.36 13.05
N ALA A 52 -1.07 3.20 13.33
CA ALA A 52 -0.99 2.04 12.43
C ALA A 52 -1.65 2.33 11.08
N TRP A 53 -2.80 3.01 11.07
CA TRP A 53 -3.46 3.46 9.86
C TRP A 53 -2.62 4.44 9.05
N VAL A 54 -2.03 5.45 9.68
CA VAL A 54 -1.17 6.44 9.02
C VAL A 54 0.04 5.77 8.38
N GLU A 55 0.75 4.91 9.11
CA GLU A 55 1.94 4.23 8.60
C GLU A 55 1.60 3.31 7.41
N ALA A 56 0.50 2.56 7.50
CA ALA A 56 0.03 1.74 6.39
C ALA A 56 -0.38 2.58 5.17
N ALA A 57 -1.08 3.69 5.39
CA ALA A 57 -1.53 4.59 4.33
C ALA A 57 -0.37 5.28 3.62
N LYS A 58 0.61 5.79 4.36
CA LYS A 58 1.86 6.33 3.79
C LYS A 58 2.58 5.30 2.93
N ALA A 59 2.67 4.06 3.40
CA ALA A 59 3.33 2.98 2.67
C ALA A 59 2.60 2.60 1.36
N ALA A 60 1.31 2.91 1.22
CA ALA A 60 0.53 2.63 0.02
C ALA A 60 0.58 3.76 -1.03
N CYS A 61 1.10 4.93 -0.65
CA CYS A 61 1.17 6.10 -1.50
C CYS A 61 2.61 6.39 -1.96
N GLU A 62 2.74 6.84 -3.21
CA GLU A 62 4.00 7.40 -3.70
C GLU A 62 4.17 8.83 -3.15
N PRO A 63 5.37 9.20 -2.65
CA PRO A 63 5.63 10.56 -2.20
C PRO A 63 5.38 11.61 -3.30
N GLY A 64 4.69 12.70 -2.96
CA GLY A 64 4.44 13.82 -3.88
C GLY A 64 3.33 13.57 -4.92
N LYS A 65 2.60 12.46 -4.83
CA LYS A 65 1.42 12.17 -5.66
C LYS A 65 0.13 12.39 -4.87
N ALA A 66 -0.93 12.83 -5.56
CA ALA A 66 -2.28 12.78 -5.02
C ALA A 66 -2.64 11.32 -4.74
N CYS A 67 -2.93 11.00 -3.48
CA CYS A 67 -3.20 9.63 -3.05
C CYS A 67 -4.04 9.67 -1.78
N ASN A 68 -5.32 9.35 -1.92
CA ASN A 68 -6.25 9.28 -0.82
C ASN A 68 -6.50 7.81 -0.48
N VAL A 69 -6.12 7.43 0.74
CA VAL A 69 -6.27 6.05 1.20
C VAL A 69 -7.52 5.97 2.06
N TRP A 70 -8.54 5.30 1.54
CA TRP A 70 -9.75 5.03 2.28
C TRP A 70 -9.62 3.72 3.04
N ILE A 71 -9.98 3.75 4.32
CA ILE A 71 -9.76 2.67 5.26
C ILE A 71 -11.11 2.12 5.71
N TRP A 72 -11.27 0.81 5.54
CA TRP A 72 -12.39 0.04 6.08
C TRP A 72 -11.88 -1.06 7.01
N GLU A 73 -12.66 -1.39 8.02
CA GLU A 73 -12.44 -2.56 8.86
C GLU A 73 -13.28 -3.78 8.39
N ASP A 74 -14.47 -3.52 7.84
CA ASP A 74 -15.33 -4.54 7.23
C ASP A 74 -15.10 -4.59 5.70
N PRO A 75 -14.51 -5.68 5.16
CA PRO A 75 -14.25 -5.80 3.74
C PRO A 75 -15.56 -5.92 2.92
N GLY A 76 -16.67 -6.34 3.53
CA GLY A 76 -17.98 -6.40 2.86
C GLY A 76 -18.62 -5.03 2.60
N LYS A 77 -18.04 -3.95 3.14
CA LYS A 77 -18.47 -2.56 2.90
C LYS A 77 -17.54 -1.81 1.95
N MET A 78 -16.47 -2.45 1.52
CA MET A 78 -15.51 -1.86 0.59
C MET A 78 -16.03 -1.95 -0.85
N PRO A 79 -15.82 -0.92 -1.67
CA PRO A 79 -15.92 -1.06 -3.11
C PRO A 79 -14.91 -2.09 -3.62
N LEU A 80 -15.26 -2.81 -4.68
CA LEU A 80 -14.36 -3.77 -5.31
C LEU A 80 -13.30 -3.09 -6.20
N VAL A 81 -13.61 -1.90 -6.72
CA VAL A 81 -12.79 -1.16 -7.67
C VAL A 81 -12.51 0.22 -7.12
N ALA A 82 -11.24 0.63 -7.17
CA ALA A 82 -10.84 2.00 -6.86
C ALA A 82 -11.26 2.92 -8.01
N PRO A 83 -12.08 3.96 -7.76
CA PRO A 83 -12.41 4.94 -8.79
C PRO A 83 -11.21 5.86 -9.07
N LYS A 84 -11.32 6.69 -10.11
CA LYS A 84 -10.27 7.66 -10.42
C LYS A 84 -10.16 8.74 -9.35
N THR A 85 -11.28 9.15 -8.76
CA THR A 85 -11.38 10.19 -7.73
C THR A 85 -12.32 9.78 -6.59
N ASP A 86 -12.12 10.36 -5.41
CA ASP A 86 -12.97 10.09 -4.24
C ASP A 86 -14.45 10.45 -4.45
N ALA A 87 -14.75 11.42 -5.31
CA ALA A 87 -16.11 11.89 -5.59
C ALA A 87 -16.99 10.80 -6.23
N GLU A 88 -16.36 9.79 -6.83
CA GLU A 88 -17.03 8.66 -7.47
C GLU A 88 -17.27 7.49 -6.51
N LEU A 89 -16.75 7.55 -5.28
CA LEU A 89 -17.04 6.53 -4.27
C LEU A 89 -18.53 6.56 -3.88
N PRO A 90 -19.23 5.42 -3.89
CA PRO A 90 -20.62 5.38 -3.45
C PRO A 90 -20.76 5.87 -2.01
N LYS A 91 -21.80 6.67 -1.74
CA LYS A 91 -22.08 7.19 -0.38
C LYS A 91 -22.20 6.09 0.67
N SER A 92 -22.71 4.92 0.29
CA SER A 92 -22.81 3.76 1.18
C SER A 92 -21.45 3.20 1.58
N ALA A 93 -20.46 3.24 0.67
CA ALA A 93 -19.10 2.81 0.95
C ALA A 93 -18.35 3.86 1.78
N THR A 94 -18.43 5.14 1.41
CA THR A 94 -17.77 6.22 2.16
C THR A 94 -18.32 6.37 3.58
N GLY A 95 -19.63 6.17 3.77
CA GLY A 95 -20.25 6.18 5.11
C GLY A 95 -19.89 4.97 5.99
N ALA A 96 -19.35 3.91 5.40
CA ALA A 96 -18.91 2.71 6.11
C ALA A 96 -17.38 2.67 6.36
N ALA A 97 -16.63 3.55 5.71
CA ALA A 97 -15.20 3.73 5.98
C ALA A 97 -15.00 4.30 7.39
N VAL A 98 -13.88 3.95 8.02
CA VAL A 98 -13.52 4.43 9.37
C VAL A 98 -12.59 5.64 9.31
N ALA A 99 -11.81 5.77 8.25
CA ALA A 99 -10.90 6.89 8.05
C ALA A 99 -10.51 7.08 6.58
N VAL A 100 -9.98 8.26 6.29
CA VAL A 100 -9.31 8.60 5.03
C VAL A 100 -7.98 9.27 5.35
N TRP A 101 -6.90 8.78 4.75
CA TRP A 101 -5.61 9.47 4.73
C TRP A 101 -5.50 10.30 3.46
N ALA A 102 -5.24 11.60 3.60
CA ALA A 102 -4.96 12.51 2.49
C ALA A 102 -3.44 12.73 2.42
N ASN A 103 -2.79 12.13 1.41
CA ASN A 103 -1.32 12.15 1.30
C ASN A 103 -0.76 13.55 1.00
N ASP A 104 -1.51 14.38 0.29
CA ASP A 104 -1.15 15.76 -0.08
C ASP A 104 -1.05 16.69 1.13
N THR A 105 -1.94 16.50 2.11
CA THR A 105 -2.00 17.29 3.35
C THR A 105 -1.43 16.54 4.56
N ALA A 106 -0.87 15.34 4.35
CA ALA A 106 -0.35 14.45 5.37
C ALA A 106 -1.28 14.31 6.60
N SER A 107 -2.59 14.21 6.34
CA SER A 107 -3.63 14.29 7.36
C SER A 107 -4.51 13.04 7.35
N LEU A 108 -4.80 12.53 8.55
CA LEU A 108 -5.79 11.48 8.77
C LEU A 108 -7.12 12.10 9.18
N ILE A 109 -8.17 11.86 8.39
CA ILE A 109 -9.54 12.23 8.73
C ILE A 109 -10.27 10.97 9.21
N LYS A 110 -10.62 10.93 10.51
CA LYS A 110 -11.50 9.90 11.04
C LYS A 110 -12.95 10.19 10.68
N LEU A 111 -13.63 9.18 10.16
CA LEU A 111 -15.04 9.29 9.80
C LEU A 111 -15.88 8.85 11.00
N LYS A 112 -16.70 9.77 11.52
CA LYS A 112 -17.69 9.43 12.55
C LYS A 112 -18.88 8.77 11.86
N LYS A 113 -19.32 7.61 12.38
CA LYS A 113 -20.63 7.06 12.04
C LYS A 113 -21.69 8.07 12.45
N VAL A 114 -22.36 8.67 11.47
CA VAL A 114 -23.59 9.43 11.71
C VAL A 114 -24.66 8.38 11.99
N ARG A 115 -25.11 8.30 13.25
CA ARG A 115 -26.24 7.45 13.67
C ARG A 115 -27.56 8.11 13.28
#